data_AF-A0A7S0JE81-F1
#
_entry.id   AF-A0A7S0JE81-F1
#
_cell.length_a   1.000
_cell.length_b   1.000
_cell.length_c   1.000
_cell.angle_alpha   90.00
_cell.angle_beta   90.00
_cell.angle_gamma   90.00
#
_symmetry.space_group_name_H-M   'P 1'
#
loop_
_entity.id
_entity.type
_entity.pdbx_description
1 polymer ?
#
loop_
_entity_poly.entity_id
_entity_poly.type
_entity_poly.pdbx_seq_one_letter_code
_entity_poly.pdbx_strand_id
1 'polypeptide(L)'
;TIGMTGILCGAASVLAANIVFWLLGGAGARHDAMGVHEPLPDAGVKFLAFVDVLLCTLAVAASVSPVGSNRRDKLVKYLSMGIIVGVLENAQKWGIRVLALASQGDGQGEHPKPELPHASEGYDDA
;
A
#
# COMPACT_ATOMS: atom_id res chain seq x y z
N THR A 1 -29.14 5.64 -5.68
CA THR A 1 -28.03 6.62 -5.75
C THR A 1 -27.42 6.77 -4.38
N ILE A 2 -26.12 6.48 -4.22
CA ILE A 2 -25.45 6.69 -2.94
C ILE A 2 -25.25 8.20 -2.78
N GLY A 3 -25.94 8.80 -1.81
CA GLY A 3 -25.78 10.23 -1.52
C GLY A 3 -24.37 10.53 -1.00
N MET A 4 -23.92 11.79 -1.11
CA MET A 4 -22.60 12.23 -0.67
C MET A 4 -22.27 11.82 0.78
N THR A 5 -23.27 11.80 1.66
CA THR A 5 -23.08 11.33 3.05
C THR A 5 -22.69 9.86 3.12
N GLY A 6 -23.28 8.99 2.28
CA GLY A 6 -22.92 7.57 2.20
C GLY A 6 -21.48 7.36 1.72
N ILE A 7 -21.02 8.19 0.77
CA ILE A 7 -19.62 8.19 0.32
C ILE A 7 -18.68 8.56 1.47
N LEU A 8 -19.00 9.60 2.25
CA LEU A 8 -18.19 10.03 3.38
C LEU A 8 -18.13 9.01 4.51
N CYS A 9 -19.27 8.36 4.83
CA CYS A 9 -19.28 7.25 5.78
C CYS A 9 -18.46 6.06 5.29
N GLY A 10 -18.56 5.70 4.01
CA GLY A 10 -17.75 4.64 3.41
C GLY A 10 -16.24 4.95 3.49
N ALA A 11 -15.85 6.18 3.17
CA ALA A 11 -14.46 6.63 3.30
C ALA A 11 -13.96 6.55 4.75
N ALA A 12 -14.77 6.98 5.73
CA ALA A 12 -14.44 6.87 7.15
C ALA A 12 -14.24 5.40 7.58
N SER A 13 -15.11 4.48 7.14
CA SER A 13 -14.97 3.05 7.43
C SER A 13 -13.69 2.44 6.88
N VAL A 14 -13.31 2.79 5.64
CA VAL A 14 -12.07 2.30 5.02
C VAL A 14 -10.85 2.83 5.78
N LEU A 15 -10.83 4.12 6.10
CA LEU A 15 -9.72 4.73 6.85
C LEU A 15 -9.62 4.15 8.27
N ALA A 16 -10.75 3.92 8.94
CA ALA A 16 -10.79 3.25 10.24
C ALA A 16 -10.22 1.83 10.18
N ALA A 17 -10.59 1.05 9.17
CA ALA A 17 -10.02 -0.28 8.95
C ALA A 17 -8.50 -0.22 8.72
N ASN A 18 -8.01 0.78 7.98
CA ASN A 18 -6.58 0.95 7.73
C ASN A 18 -5.82 1.30 9.02
N ILE A 19 -6.38 2.17 9.87
CA ILE A 19 -5.81 2.49 11.19
C ILE A 19 -5.68 1.20 12.03
N VAL A 20 -6.73 0.39 12.09
CA VAL A 20 -6.70 -0.88 12.82
C VAL A 20 -5.65 -1.82 12.23
N PHE A 21 -5.53 -1.92 10.91
CA PHE A 21 -4.50 -2.71 10.24
C PHE A 21 -3.09 -2.28 10.67
N TRP A 22 -2.80 -0.98 10.70
CA TRP A 22 -1.50 -0.47 11.15
C TRP A 22 -1.24 -0.76 12.64
N LEU A 23 -2.26 -0.61 13.49
CA LEU A 23 -2.16 -0.87 14.93
C LEU A 23 -1.95 -2.35 15.25
N LEU A 24 -2.49 -3.26 14.44
CA LEU A 24 -2.32 -4.70 14.60
C LEU A 24 -1.02 -5.24 13.98
N GLY A 25 -0.11 -4.36 13.56
CA GLY A 25 1.20 -4.78 13.03
C GLY A 25 1.19 -5.11 11.54
N GLY A 26 0.19 -4.66 10.78
CA GLY A 26 0.13 -4.86 9.33
C GLY A 26 1.35 -4.36 8.56
N ALA A 27 2.07 -3.37 9.12
CA ALA A 27 3.35 -2.92 8.59
C ALA A 27 4.46 -3.98 8.61
N GLY A 28 4.44 -4.88 9.60
CA GLY A 28 5.34 -6.02 9.74
C GLY A 28 4.93 -7.23 8.91
N ALA A 29 3.87 -7.14 8.09
CA ALA A 29 3.48 -8.18 7.13
C ALA A 29 3.71 -7.76 5.68
N ARG A 30 4.34 -6.60 5.45
CA ARG A 30 4.55 -6.06 4.10
C ARG A 30 5.64 -6.83 3.36
N HIS A 31 5.36 -7.08 2.08
CA HIS A 31 6.30 -7.66 1.14
C HIS A 31 6.48 -6.70 -0.04
N ASP A 32 7.65 -6.73 -0.68
CA ASP A 32 7.93 -5.99 -1.90
C ASP A 32 7.32 -6.68 -3.14
N ALA A 33 7.60 -6.14 -4.33
CA ALA A 33 7.09 -6.69 -5.58
C ALA A 33 7.67 -8.09 -5.92
N MET A 34 8.78 -8.48 -5.28
CA MET A 34 9.44 -9.77 -5.45
C MET A 34 9.02 -10.76 -4.36
N GLY A 35 8.11 -10.37 -3.47
CA GLY A 35 7.67 -11.20 -2.34
C GLY A 35 8.68 -11.25 -1.19
N VAL A 36 9.70 -10.39 -1.19
CA VAL A 36 10.66 -10.29 -0.10
C VAL A 36 10.04 -9.48 1.03
N HIS A 37 10.22 -9.94 2.26
CA HIS A 37 9.72 -9.24 3.43
C HIS A 37 10.45 -7.91 3.61
N GLU A 38 9.75 -6.79 3.39
CA GLU A 38 10.26 -5.42 3.49
C GLU A 38 9.38 -4.65 4.47
N PRO A 39 9.59 -4.83 5.80
CA PRO A 39 8.79 -4.15 6.81
C PRO A 39 9.02 -2.64 6.74
N LEU A 40 7.95 -1.86 6.95
CA LEU A 40 8.11 -0.41 7.03
C LEU A 40 8.88 -0.04 8.30
N PRO A 41 9.79 0.95 8.25
CA PRO A 41 10.38 1.50 9.45
C PRO A 41 9.29 2.12 10.33
N ASP A 42 9.41 1.97 11.65
CA ASP A 42 8.41 2.42 12.64
C ASP A 42 7.96 3.87 12.46
N ALA A 43 8.90 4.76 12.09
CA ALA A 43 8.58 6.16 11.82
C ALA A 43 7.60 6.32 10.64
N GLY A 44 7.75 5.51 9.59
CA GLY A 44 6.85 5.48 8.45
C GLY A 44 5.47 4.94 8.83
N VAL A 45 5.41 3.90 9.67
CA VAL A 45 4.14 3.35 10.18
C VAL A 45 3.38 4.37 11.00
N LYS A 46 4.06 5.04 11.94
CA LYS A 46 3.46 6.08 12.79
C LYS A 46 2.97 7.26 11.96
N PHE A 47 3.72 7.67 10.94
CA PHE A 47 3.31 8.74 10.03
C PHE A 47 2.06 8.36 9.22
N LEU A 48 2.03 7.17 8.62
CA LEU A 48 0.86 6.70 7.87
C LEU A 48 -0.38 6.56 8.74
N ALA A 49 -0.24 5.97 9.93
CA ALA A 49 -1.33 5.86 10.89
C ALA A 49 -1.85 7.25 11.31
N PHE A 50 -0.96 8.22 11.52
CA PHE A 50 -1.35 9.60 11.83
C PHE A 50 -2.15 10.26 10.68
N VAL A 51 -1.70 10.10 9.45
CA VAL A 51 -2.40 10.61 8.26
C VAL A 51 -3.79 9.97 8.14
N ASP A 52 -3.89 8.65 8.31
CA ASP A 52 -5.17 7.94 8.25
C ASP A 52 -6.14 8.41 9.35
N VAL A 53 -5.65 8.63 10.58
CA VAL A 53 -6.46 9.20 11.68
C VAL A 53 -6.95 10.61 11.32
N LEU A 54 -6.10 11.45 10.74
CA LEU A 54 -6.45 12.80 10.34
C LEU A 54 -7.53 12.79 9.25
N LEU A 55 -7.34 12.00 8.20
CA LEU A 55 -8.31 11.85 7.10
C LEU A 55 -9.63 11.23 7.60
N CYS A 56 -9.56 10.25 8.49
CA CYS A 56 -10.75 9.62 9.08
C CYS A 56 -11.55 10.65 9.88
N THR A 57 -10.87 11.47 10.69
CA THR A 57 -11.50 12.55 11.46
C THR A 57 -12.18 13.57 10.53
N LEU A 58 -11.54 13.93 9.42
CA LEU A 58 -12.14 14.81 8.40
C LEU A 58 -13.37 14.17 7.75
N ALA A 59 -13.31 12.88 7.41
CA ALA A 59 -14.43 12.15 6.80
C ALA A 59 -15.63 12.05 7.74
N VAL A 60 -15.41 11.73 9.02
CA VAL A 60 -16.45 11.70 10.06
C VAL A 60 -17.00 13.10 10.31
N ALA A 61 -16.14 14.12 10.44
CA ALA A 61 -16.59 15.49 10.63
C ALA A 61 -17.42 16.00 9.44
N ALA A 62 -17.06 15.61 8.21
CA ALA A 62 -17.81 15.94 7.01
C ALA A 62 -19.16 15.19 6.93
N SER A 63 -19.23 13.94 7.41
CA SER A 63 -20.46 13.13 7.36
C SER A 63 -21.54 13.67 8.29
N VAL A 64 -21.16 14.18 9.47
CA VAL A 64 -22.08 14.79 10.44
C VAL A 64 -22.39 16.26 10.14
N SER A 65 -21.69 16.88 9.19
CA SER A 65 -21.92 18.27 8.82
C SER A 65 -23.16 18.43 7.92
N PRO A 66 -23.95 19.51 8.10
CA PRO A 66 -25.13 19.77 7.28
C PRO A 66 -24.80 19.81 5.78
N VAL A 67 -25.65 19.16 4.98
CA VAL A 67 -25.57 19.18 3.51
C VAL A 67 -25.66 20.63 3.02
N GLY A 68 -24.76 21.04 2.14
CA GLY A 68 -24.72 22.41 1.59
C GLY A 68 -24.06 23.45 2.50
N SER A 69 -23.49 23.06 3.64
CA SER A 69 -22.75 23.99 4.49
C SER A 69 -21.32 24.23 4.00
N ASN A 70 -20.85 25.49 4.09
CA ASN A 70 -19.46 25.87 3.79
C ASN A 70 -18.43 25.04 4.60
N ARG A 71 -18.80 24.60 5.81
CA ARG A 71 -17.97 23.73 6.64
C ARG A 71 -17.77 22.36 5.98
N ARG A 72 -18.85 21.73 5.52
CA ARG A 72 -18.80 20.44 4.85
C ARG A 72 -17.93 20.50 3.60
N ASP A 73 -18.11 21.54 2.79
CA ASP A 73 -17.32 21.70 1.55
C ASP A 73 -15.83 21.84 1.81
N LYS A 74 -15.43 22.60 2.83
CA LYS A 74 -14.02 22.71 3.23
C LYS A 74 -13.45 21.37 3.69
N LEU A 75 -14.19 20.64 4.53
CA LEU A 75 -13.75 19.33 5.03
C LEU A 75 -13.60 18.31 3.89
N VAL A 76 -14.55 18.28 2.96
CA VAL A 76 -14.47 17.42 1.77
C VAL A 76 -13.26 17.79 0.92
N LYS A 77 -12.99 19.08 0.69
CA LYS A 77 -11.81 19.52 -0.07
C LYS A 77 -10.50 19.07 0.58
N TYR A 78 -10.35 19.24 1.89
CA TYR A 78 -9.15 18.78 2.59
C TYR A 78 -9.00 17.25 2.54
N LEU A 79 -10.09 16.51 2.74
CA LEU A 79 -10.11 15.06 2.61
C LEU A 79 -9.68 14.62 1.21
N SER A 80 -10.30 15.16 0.15
CA SER A 80 -9.98 14.83 -1.24
C SER A 80 -8.54 15.20 -1.59
N MET A 81 -8.05 16.36 -1.15
CA MET A 81 -6.67 16.77 -1.40
C MET A 81 -5.68 15.83 -0.74
N GLY A 82 -5.91 15.43 0.52
CA GLY A 82 -5.05 14.47 1.22
C GLY A 82 -5.00 13.11 0.54
N ILE A 83 -6.16 12.61 0.06
CA ILE A 83 -6.23 11.35 -0.70
C ILE A 83 -5.46 11.48 -2.02
N ILE A 84 -5.66 12.56 -2.79
CA ILE A 84 -4.99 12.78 -4.08
C ILE A 84 -3.47 12.84 -3.91
N VAL A 85 -2.97 13.57 -2.90
CA VAL A 85 -1.53 13.64 -2.61
C VAL A 85 -0.98 12.25 -2.29
N GLY A 86 -1.67 11.46 -1.46
CA GLY A 86 -1.26 10.09 -1.15
C GLY A 86 -1.23 9.16 -2.38
N VAL A 87 -2.17 9.33 -3.32
CA VAL A 87 -2.19 8.59 -4.59
C VAL A 87 -1.02 9.00 -5.48
N LEU A 88 -0.75 10.30 -5.62
CA LEU A 88 0.35 10.81 -6.45
C LEU A 88 1.73 10.39 -5.94
N GLU A 89 1.96 10.46 -4.62
CA GLU A 89 3.21 10.01 -4.02
C GLU A 89 3.47 8.52 -4.24
N ASN A 90 2.42 7.70 -4.16
CA ASN A 90 2.54 6.28 -4.46
C ASN A 90 2.77 6.08 -5.96
N ALA A 91 2.01 6.73 -6.84
CA ALA A 91 2.14 6.59 -8.29
C ALA A 91 3.56 6.91 -8.78
N GLN A 92 4.22 7.93 -8.23
CA GLN A 92 5.63 8.22 -8.56
C GLN A 92 6.58 7.11 -8.10
N LYS A 93 6.40 6.57 -6.89
CA LYS A 93 7.23 5.46 -6.38
C LYS A 93 7.06 4.19 -7.22
N TRP A 94 5.83 3.87 -7.63
CA TRP A 94 5.56 2.72 -8.50
C TRP A 94 6.10 2.95 -9.92
N GLY A 95 5.93 4.15 -10.49
CA GLY A 95 6.47 4.50 -11.80
C GLY A 95 8.00 4.41 -11.87
N ILE A 96 8.70 4.90 -10.85
CA ILE A 96 10.16 4.82 -10.75
C ILE A 96 10.61 3.35 -10.57
N ARG A 97 9.92 2.56 -9.74
CA ARG A 97 10.24 1.14 -9.52
C ARG A 97 10.00 0.30 -10.79
N VAL A 98 8.92 0.53 -11.52
CA VAL A 98 8.66 -0.15 -12.81
C VAL A 98 9.72 0.22 -13.84
N LEU A 99 10.14 1.50 -13.90
CA LEU A 99 11.20 1.93 -14.80
C LEU A 99 12.57 1.33 -14.43
N ALA A 100 12.88 1.22 -13.13
CA ALA A 100 14.11 0.59 -12.64
C ALA A 100 14.12 -0.93 -12.89
N LEU A 101 12.98 -1.60 -12.77
CA LEU A 101 12.83 -3.02 -13.12
C LEU A 101 12.94 -3.23 -14.64
N ALA A 102 12.36 -2.33 -15.44
CA ALA A 102 12.51 -2.34 -16.89
C ALA A 102 13.97 -2.13 -17.33
N SER A 103 14.76 -1.32 -16.60
CA SER A 103 16.19 -1.14 -16.89
C SER A 103 17.08 -2.29 -16.40
N GLN A 104 16.64 -3.10 -15.44
CA GLN A 104 17.37 -4.29 -14.98
C GLN A 104 17.18 -5.51 -15.92
N GLY A 105 16.19 -5.49 -16.80
CA GLY A 105 15.91 -6.58 -17.76
C GLY A 105 16.93 -6.76 -18.89
N ASP A 106 17.88 -5.84 -19.08
CA ASP A 106 18.88 -5.89 -20.17
C ASP A 106 20.23 -6.51 -19.74
N GLY A 107 20.35 -7.00 -18.49
CA GLY A 107 21.66 -7.28 -17.86
C GLY A 107 21.90 -8.65 -17.21
N GLN A 108 21.04 -9.65 -17.36
CA GLN A 108 21.37 -11.06 -17.03
C GLN A 108 21.31 -11.87 -18.33
N GLY A 109 22.42 -12.21 -18.99
CA GLY A 109 23.61 -12.81 -18.41
C GLY A 109 23.29 -14.27 -18.11
N GLU A 110 23.67 -15.14 -19.04
CA GLU A 110 23.55 -16.61 -19.04
C GLU A 110 23.29 -17.25 -17.66
N HIS A 111 22.13 -17.90 -17.51
CA HIS A 111 21.97 -18.92 -16.48
C HIS A 111 23.03 -20.02 -16.70
N PRO A 112 23.97 -20.26 -15.78
CA PRO A 112 24.76 -21.48 -15.83
C PRO A 112 23.79 -22.65 -15.70
N LYS A 113 23.78 -23.48 -16.75
CA LYS A 113 23.00 -24.72 -16.82
C LYS A 113 23.35 -25.54 -15.57
N PRO A 114 22.37 -25.97 -14.76
CA PRO A 114 22.67 -26.82 -13.62
C PRO A 114 23.31 -28.11 -14.13
N GLU A 115 24.59 -28.33 -13.79
CA GLU A 115 25.23 -29.62 -13.96
C GLU A 115 24.48 -30.63 -13.09
N LEU A 116 23.80 -31.56 -13.77
CA LEU A 116 23.15 -32.68 -13.12
C LEU A 116 24.23 -33.53 -12.45
N PRO A 117 24.11 -33.85 -11.15
CA PRO A 117 25.02 -34.78 -10.51
C PRO A 117 24.95 -36.13 -11.23
N HIS A 118 26.10 -36.59 -11.72
CA HIS A 118 26.27 -37.91 -12.29
C HIS A 118 25.79 -38.96 -11.28
N ALA A 119 24.68 -39.62 -11.59
CA ALA A 119 24.26 -40.82 -10.89
C ALA A 119 25.31 -41.90 -11.17
N SER A 120 26.18 -42.14 -10.19
CA SER A 120 27.06 -43.31 -10.18
C SER A 120 26.19 -44.55 -10.06
N GLU A 121 26.11 -45.31 -11.15
CA GLU A 121 25.62 -46.69 -11.15
C GLU A 121 26.52 -47.53 -10.23
N GLY A 122 25.95 -47.98 -9.12
CA GLY A 122 26.48 -49.04 -8.27
C GLY A 122 25.41 -50.11 -8.16
N TYR A 123 25.32 -50.97 -9.17
CA TYR A 123 24.64 -52.26 -9.07
C TYR A 123 25.66 -53.23 -8.47
N ASP A 124 25.53 -53.51 -7.17
CA ASP A 124 26.19 -54.66 -6.56
C ASP A 124 25.29 -55.88 -6.81
N ASP A 125 25.74 -56.74 -7.72
CA ASP A 125 25.15 -58.06 -7.96
C ASP A 125 25.44 -59.00 -6.78
N ALA A 126 24.41 -59.76 -6.41
CA ALA A 126 24.42 -60.82 -5.40
C ALA A 126 25.05 -62.13 -5.92
#